data_AF-A0A8W8JC54-F1
#
_entry.id   AF-A0A8W8JC54-F1
#
_cell.length_a   1.000
_cell.length_b   1.000
_cell.length_c   1.000
_cell.angle_alpha   90.00
_cell.angle_beta   90.00
_cell.angle_gamma   90.00
#
_symmetry.space_group_name_H-M   'P 1'
#
loop_
_entity.id
_entity.type
_entity.pdbx_description
1 polymer ?
#
loop_
_entity_poly.entity_id
_entity_poly.type
_entity_poly.pdbx_seq_one_letter_code
_entity_poly.pdbx_strand_id
1 'polypeptide(L)'
;MLEAQYHESVTHLGFTHILMDGVSVCMHRNLSTRHPIYKILLPHFRYMHAINIAARDDLLPPGGYIEKDMYIRRILMLKLISKHNENWVYDPIQTSLENRGAMGIPEINSMENLIDVLTYFIYTCSVEHSATNFPQYEQYAFPPNFAALLHGQPEDEMADLDASMPSRKEMFSTIKIMKVLTLVLTNSLGNYESVYTRAMDRFGKNCVAAYDMMK
;
A
#
# COMPACT_ATOMS: atom_id res chain seq x y z
N MET A 1 -10.81 -16.25 -0.42
CA MET A 1 -11.38 -15.20 -1.29
C MET A 1 -11.59 -13.87 -0.58
N LEU A 2 -12.42 -13.79 0.46
CA LEU A 2 -12.69 -12.51 1.16
C LEU A 2 -11.40 -11.80 1.61
N GLU A 3 -10.47 -12.56 2.21
CA GLU A 3 -9.15 -12.04 2.61
C GLU A 3 -8.39 -11.42 1.44
N ALA A 4 -8.37 -12.05 0.26
CA ALA A 4 -7.73 -11.50 -0.94
C ALA A 4 -8.39 -10.20 -1.41
N GLN A 5 -9.72 -10.10 -1.32
CA GLN A 5 -10.43 -8.87 -1.67
C GLN A 5 -10.08 -7.75 -0.70
N TYR A 6 -10.03 -8.04 0.59
CA TYR A 6 -9.72 -7.07 1.62
C TYR A 6 -8.25 -6.63 1.56
N HIS A 7 -7.33 -7.58 1.42
CA HIS A 7 -5.90 -7.36 1.32
C HIS A 7 -5.57 -6.43 0.14
N GLU A 8 -5.95 -6.78 -1.09
CA GLU A 8 -5.61 -5.95 -2.25
C GLU A 8 -6.33 -4.60 -2.23
N SER A 9 -7.60 -4.57 -1.83
CA SER A 9 -8.39 -3.34 -1.87
C SER A 9 -7.99 -2.38 -0.76
N VAL A 10 -8.05 -2.84 0.49
CA VAL A 10 -7.95 -1.98 1.67
C VAL A 10 -6.51 -1.89 2.14
N THR A 11 -5.92 -3.03 2.52
CA THR A 11 -4.61 -3.07 3.18
C THR A 11 -3.50 -2.61 2.24
N HIS A 12 -3.53 -3.02 0.97
CA HIS A 12 -2.53 -2.70 -0.03
C HIS A 12 -2.88 -1.41 -0.79
N LEU A 13 -3.79 -1.46 -1.76
CA LEU A 13 -4.07 -0.31 -2.65
C LEU A 13 -4.64 0.90 -1.91
N GLY A 14 -5.65 0.71 -1.06
CA GLY A 14 -6.30 1.82 -0.36
C GLY A 14 -5.36 2.55 0.59
N PHE A 15 -4.67 1.79 1.45
CA PHE A 15 -3.94 2.32 2.58
C PHE A 15 -2.49 2.70 2.27
N THR A 16 -1.77 1.88 1.47
CA THR A 16 -0.34 2.14 1.20
C THR A 16 -0.12 2.95 -0.07
N HIS A 17 -1.02 2.85 -1.05
CA HIS A 17 -0.93 3.60 -2.30
C HIS A 17 -1.79 4.87 -2.26
N ILE A 18 -3.11 4.75 -2.23
CA ILE A 18 -4.03 5.88 -2.42
C ILE A 18 -3.90 6.91 -1.29
N LEU A 19 -3.94 6.45 -0.03
CA LEU A 19 -3.85 7.35 1.12
C LEU A 19 -2.50 8.08 1.16
N MET A 20 -1.39 7.35 1.00
CA MET A 20 -0.04 7.93 1.03
C MET A 20 0.25 8.84 -0.17
N ASP A 21 -0.38 8.61 -1.33
CA ASP A 21 -0.33 9.54 -2.46
C ASP A 21 -0.92 10.91 -2.09
N GLY A 22 -2.05 10.90 -1.37
CA GLY A 22 -2.67 12.12 -0.84
C GLY A 22 -1.73 12.86 0.12
N VAL A 23 -1.06 12.14 1.02
CA VAL A 23 -0.05 12.72 1.92
C VAL A 23 1.12 13.32 1.12
N SER A 24 1.60 12.62 0.09
CA SER A 24 2.65 13.12 -0.82
C SER A 24 2.21 14.42 -1.52
N VAL A 25 1.00 14.48 -2.07
CA VAL A 25 0.44 15.70 -2.68
C VAL A 25 0.40 16.84 -1.66
N CYS A 26 -0.07 16.58 -0.44
CA CYS A 26 -0.12 17.58 0.63
C CYS A 26 1.28 18.10 0.99
N MET A 27 2.27 17.22 1.11
CA MET A 27 3.67 17.59 1.33
C MET A 27 4.19 18.51 0.22
N HIS A 28 4.00 18.10 -1.05
CA HIS A 28 4.47 18.86 -2.22
C HIS A 28 3.79 20.24 -2.37
N ARG A 29 2.55 20.38 -1.91
CA ARG A 29 1.78 21.63 -2.02
C ARG A 29 2.01 22.60 -0.86
N ASN A 30 2.31 22.10 0.33
CA ASN A 30 2.32 22.93 1.55
C ASN A 30 3.70 23.09 2.18
N LEU A 31 4.69 22.27 1.82
CA LEU A 31 6.04 22.37 2.37
C LEU A 31 7.05 22.82 1.32
N SER A 32 7.87 23.81 1.68
CA SER A 32 9.02 24.23 0.89
C SER A 32 10.01 23.07 0.74
N THR A 33 10.70 22.98 -0.40
CA THR A 33 11.80 22.01 -0.61
C THR A 33 12.96 22.18 0.36
N ARG A 34 13.04 23.33 1.05
CA ARG A 34 14.00 23.59 2.12
C ARG A 34 13.56 23.08 3.48
N HIS A 35 12.27 22.78 3.67
CA HIS A 35 11.70 22.37 4.94
C HIS A 35 12.26 21.01 5.39
N PRO A 36 12.65 20.83 6.67
CA PRO A 36 13.22 19.57 7.15
C PRO A 36 12.27 18.38 6.97
N ILE A 37 10.97 18.55 7.27
CA ILE A 37 9.95 17.52 7.04
C ILE A 37 9.88 17.09 5.57
N TYR A 38 9.93 18.06 4.64
CA TYR A 38 9.93 17.74 3.21
C TYR A 38 11.12 16.84 2.85
N LYS A 39 12.31 17.15 3.37
CA LYS A 39 13.53 16.38 3.09
C LYS A 39 13.50 14.97 3.69
N ILE A 40 12.88 14.80 4.86
CA ILE A 40 12.73 13.49 5.51
C ILE A 40 11.71 12.63 4.77
N LEU A 41 10.56 13.18 4.37
CA LEU A 41 9.50 12.41 3.73
C LEU A 41 9.75 12.12 2.25
N LEU A 42 10.40 13.02 1.52
CA LEU A 42 10.62 12.90 0.07
C LEU A 42 11.17 11.54 -0.41
N PRO A 43 12.20 10.92 0.22
CA PRO A 43 12.68 9.61 -0.23
C PRO A 43 11.62 8.49 -0.12
N HIS A 44 10.64 8.62 0.76
CA HIS A 44 9.57 7.62 0.98
C HIS A 44 8.43 7.73 -0.03
N PHE A 45 8.25 8.89 -0.67
CA PHE A 45 7.25 9.08 -1.73
C PHE A 45 7.82 8.90 -3.14
N ARG A 46 9.07 8.45 -3.25
CA ARG A 46 9.72 8.18 -4.52
C ARG A 46 8.88 7.19 -5.34
N TYR A 47 8.57 7.57 -6.58
CA TYR A 47 7.75 6.82 -7.54
C TYR A 47 6.28 6.59 -7.14
N MET A 48 5.80 7.04 -5.98
CA MET A 48 4.42 6.86 -5.51
C MET A 48 3.39 7.34 -6.55
N HIS A 49 3.51 8.59 -7.01
CA HIS A 49 2.61 9.12 -8.04
C HIS A 49 2.68 8.34 -9.36
N ALA A 50 3.88 7.91 -9.76
CA ALA A 50 4.07 7.21 -11.03
C ALA A 50 3.44 5.82 -11.01
N ILE A 51 3.63 5.06 -9.92
CA ILE A 51 3.04 3.73 -9.79
C ILE A 51 1.53 3.80 -9.63
N ASN A 52 1.00 4.82 -8.96
CA ASN A 52 -0.45 5.00 -8.81
C ASN A 52 -1.13 5.42 -10.12
N ILE A 53 -0.44 6.22 -10.95
CA ILE A 53 -0.90 6.49 -12.33
C ILE A 53 -0.92 5.20 -13.15
N ALA A 54 0.13 4.37 -13.08
CA ALA A 54 0.16 3.07 -13.76
C ALA A 54 -0.97 2.15 -13.26
N ALA A 55 -1.23 2.09 -11.95
CA ALA A 55 -2.35 1.32 -11.39
C ALA A 55 -3.71 1.82 -11.92
N ARG A 56 -3.90 3.14 -12.02
CA ARG A 56 -5.10 3.74 -12.60
C ARG A 56 -5.28 3.37 -14.08
N ASP A 57 -4.18 3.31 -14.82
CA ASP A 57 -4.20 3.16 -16.28
C ASP A 57 -4.15 1.68 -16.73
N ASP A 58 -3.63 0.77 -15.90
CA ASP A 58 -3.46 -0.66 -16.22
C ASP A 58 -4.29 -1.61 -15.33
N LEU A 59 -4.41 -1.34 -14.02
CA LEU A 59 -5.09 -2.24 -13.08
C LEU A 59 -6.58 -1.92 -12.94
N LEU A 60 -6.90 -0.65 -12.72
CA LEU A 60 -8.26 -0.16 -12.45
C LEU A 60 -9.14 0.17 -13.65
N PRO A 61 -8.68 0.32 -14.91
CA PRO A 61 -9.58 0.74 -15.98
C PRO A 61 -10.59 -0.38 -16.31
N PRO A 62 -11.65 -0.06 -17.08
CA PRO A 62 -12.52 -1.10 -17.63
C PRO A 62 -11.72 -2.14 -18.41
N GLY A 63 -11.85 -3.41 -18.02
CA GLY A 63 -11.07 -4.51 -18.60
C GLY A 63 -9.62 -4.58 -18.14
N GLY A 64 -9.21 -3.80 -17.13
CA GLY A 64 -7.94 -3.96 -16.41
C GLY A 64 -7.92 -5.23 -15.54
N TYR A 65 -6.82 -5.44 -14.84
CA TYR A 65 -6.61 -6.63 -14.01
C TYR A 65 -7.67 -6.78 -12.93
N ILE A 66 -8.03 -5.71 -12.21
CA ILE A 66 -9.02 -5.78 -11.13
C ILE A 66 -10.40 -6.21 -11.67
N GLU A 67 -10.76 -5.79 -12.89
CA GLU A 67 -12.04 -6.15 -13.49
C GLU A 67 -12.13 -7.64 -13.90
N LYS A 68 -10.98 -8.23 -14.24
CA LYS A 68 -10.86 -9.59 -14.79
C LYS A 68 -10.54 -10.64 -13.73
N ASP A 69 -9.65 -10.31 -12.81
CA ASP A 69 -8.97 -11.27 -11.94
C ASP A 69 -9.36 -11.13 -10.46
N MET A 70 -10.29 -10.22 -10.12
CA MET A 70 -10.84 -10.10 -8.78
C MET A 70 -12.35 -10.28 -8.74
N TYR A 71 -12.82 -10.97 -7.70
CA TYR A 71 -14.24 -11.29 -7.50
C TYR A 71 -15.13 -10.03 -7.39
N ILE A 72 -14.73 -9.05 -6.59
CA ILE A 72 -15.56 -7.84 -6.37
C ILE A 72 -15.42 -6.82 -7.51
N ARG A 73 -14.39 -6.97 -8.35
CA ARG A 73 -14.12 -6.11 -9.50
C ARG A 73 -13.91 -4.64 -9.08
N ARG A 74 -13.66 -3.76 -10.06
CA ARG A 74 -13.17 -2.40 -9.77
C ARG A 74 -14.16 -1.53 -8.98
N ILE A 75 -15.45 -1.61 -9.30
CA ILE A 75 -16.45 -0.70 -8.71
C ILE A 75 -16.68 -1.02 -7.24
N LEU A 76 -16.80 -2.30 -6.88
CA LEU A 76 -16.96 -2.67 -5.48
C LEU A 76 -15.64 -2.54 -4.71
N MET A 77 -14.47 -2.78 -5.33
CA MET A 77 -13.17 -2.45 -4.73
C MET A 77 -13.12 -0.97 -4.33
N LEU A 78 -13.43 -0.05 -5.24
CA LEU A 78 -13.41 1.39 -4.94
C LEU A 78 -14.45 1.77 -3.87
N LYS A 79 -15.63 1.15 -3.87
CA LYS A 79 -16.63 1.33 -2.80
C LYS A 79 -16.14 0.79 -1.45
N LEU A 80 -15.47 -0.34 -1.43
CA LEU A 80 -14.89 -0.94 -0.23
C LEU A 80 -13.80 -0.03 0.35
N ILE A 81 -12.92 0.48 -0.51
CA ILE A 81 -11.90 1.48 -0.14
C ILE A 81 -12.56 2.73 0.42
N SER A 82 -13.57 3.29 -0.27
CA SER A 82 -14.30 4.48 0.19
C SER A 82 -14.93 4.26 1.56
N LYS A 83 -15.64 3.14 1.75
CA LYS A 83 -16.29 2.80 3.02
C LYS A 83 -15.27 2.57 4.12
N HIS A 84 -14.12 1.98 3.82
CA HIS A 84 -13.06 1.83 4.80
C HIS A 84 -12.47 3.19 5.18
N ASN A 85 -12.21 4.06 4.19
CA ASN A 85 -11.68 5.40 4.40
C ASN A 85 -12.62 6.30 5.21
N GLU A 86 -13.94 6.19 5.02
CA GLU A 86 -14.93 6.89 5.87
C GLU A 86 -14.80 6.53 7.36
N ASN A 87 -14.35 5.31 7.65
CA ASN A 87 -14.16 4.79 9.01
C ASN A 87 -12.69 4.69 9.41
N TRP A 88 -11.77 5.22 8.58
CA TRP A 88 -10.33 5.09 8.80
C TRP A 88 -9.84 6.03 9.90
N VAL A 89 -8.78 5.61 10.56
CA VAL A 89 -8.29 6.15 11.83
C VAL A 89 -6.80 6.37 11.76
N TYR A 90 -6.34 7.54 12.20
CA TYR A 90 -4.93 7.63 12.57
C TYR A 90 -4.76 6.91 13.91
N ASP A 91 -3.91 5.89 13.90
CA ASP A 91 -3.58 5.13 15.10
C ASP A 91 -2.05 5.02 15.19
N PRO A 92 -1.40 5.51 16.28
CA PRO A 92 0.03 5.33 16.47
C PRO A 92 0.40 3.86 16.33
N ILE A 93 1.57 3.54 15.76
CA ILE A 93 1.96 2.15 15.42
C ILE A 93 1.74 1.17 16.58
N GLN A 94 2.06 1.58 17.81
CA GLN A 94 1.92 0.73 18.99
C GLN A 94 0.46 0.46 19.38
N THR A 95 -0.42 1.46 19.21
CA THR A 95 -1.87 1.33 19.45
C THR A 95 -2.58 0.69 18.25
N SER A 96 -2.05 0.83 17.03
CA SER A 96 -2.49 0.17 15.79
C SER A 96 -2.39 -1.35 15.83
N LEU A 97 -1.45 -1.86 16.62
CA LEU A 97 -1.32 -3.29 16.93
C LEU A 97 -2.38 -3.77 17.95
N GLU A 98 -3.01 -2.86 18.69
CA GLU A 98 -3.90 -3.15 19.82
C GLU A 98 -5.38 -2.80 19.58
N ASN A 99 -5.74 -1.74 18.85
CA ASN A 99 -7.13 -1.26 18.72
C ASN A 99 -7.42 -0.49 17.40
N ARG A 100 -7.98 -1.14 16.38
CA ARG A 100 -8.48 -0.42 15.18
C ARG A 100 -9.87 0.20 15.42
N GLY A 101 -9.93 1.47 15.86
CA GLY A 101 -11.17 2.26 16.06
C GLY A 101 -10.95 3.80 16.14
N ALA A 102 -11.91 4.59 15.63
CA ALA A 102 -11.84 5.89 14.89
C ALA A 102 -11.35 7.24 15.50
N MET A 103 -10.63 8.05 14.67
CA MET A 103 -10.71 9.52 14.35
C MET A 103 -9.41 10.02 13.63
N GLY A 104 -9.51 11.11 12.84
CA GLY A 104 -8.53 11.55 11.80
C GLY A 104 -7.10 11.92 12.25
N ILE A 105 -6.26 12.39 11.29
CA ILE A 105 -4.87 12.83 11.57
C ILE A 105 -4.91 13.92 12.65
N PRO A 106 -4.19 13.76 13.78
CA PRO A 106 -4.24 14.71 14.88
C PRO A 106 -3.65 16.06 14.47
N GLU A 107 -4.12 17.14 15.10
CA GLU A 107 -3.45 18.43 14.99
C GLU A 107 -2.01 18.32 15.50
N ILE A 108 -1.06 18.81 14.71
CA ILE A 108 0.35 18.80 15.09
C ILE A 108 0.61 19.98 16.03
N ASN A 109 0.62 19.73 17.33
CA ASN A 109 0.76 20.72 18.39
C ASN A 109 1.90 20.40 19.36
N SER A 110 2.61 19.27 19.17
CA SER A 110 3.77 18.89 19.95
C SER A 110 4.84 18.23 19.07
N MET A 111 6.08 18.20 19.55
CA MET A 111 7.15 17.47 18.86
C MET A 111 6.89 15.96 18.87
N GLU A 112 6.32 15.44 19.95
CA GLU A 112 5.99 14.02 20.11
C GLU A 112 4.97 13.59 19.06
N ASN A 113 3.86 14.32 18.92
CA ASN A 113 2.83 13.97 17.95
C ASN A 113 3.31 14.15 16.49
N LEU A 114 4.23 15.10 16.26
CA LEU A 114 4.88 15.24 14.96
C LEU A 114 5.73 14.01 14.64
N ILE A 115 6.54 13.55 15.60
CA ILE A 115 7.38 12.36 15.44
C ILE A 115 6.51 11.14 15.15
N ASP A 116 5.41 10.96 15.88
CA ASP A 116 4.50 9.83 15.69
C ASP A 116 3.90 9.83 14.28
N VAL A 117 3.35 10.96 13.83
CA VAL A 117 2.73 11.08 12.50
C VAL A 117 3.75 10.84 11.38
N LEU A 118 4.96 11.41 11.50
CA LEU A 118 6.01 11.18 10.51
C LEU A 118 6.49 9.73 10.51
N THR A 119 6.61 9.12 11.69
CA THR A 119 6.98 7.71 11.82
C THR A 119 5.93 6.81 11.17
N TYR A 120 4.65 7.13 11.37
CA TYR A 120 3.54 6.42 10.72
C TYR A 120 3.62 6.51 9.20
N PHE A 121 3.79 7.70 8.62
CA PHE A 121 3.92 7.83 7.15
C PHE A 121 5.13 7.08 6.60
N ILE A 122 6.28 7.17 7.28
CA ILE A 122 7.49 6.45 6.90
C ILE A 122 7.24 4.93 6.96
N TYR A 123 6.63 4.44 8.04
CA TYR A 123 6.29 3.03 8.24
C TYR A 123 5.32 2.53 7.16
N THR A 124 4.24 3.26 6.89
CA THR A 124 3.23 2.86 5.89
C THR A 124 3.83 2.77 4.49
N CYS A 125 4.65 3.75 4.09
CA CYS A 125 5.30 3.77 2.78
C CYS A 125 6.44 2.75 2.63
N SER A 126 6.89 2.13 3.73
CA SER A 126 8.03 1.21 3.72
C SER A 126 7.66 -0.17 4.22
N VAL A 127 7.59 -0.35 5.53
CA VAL A 127 7.37 -1.64 6.19
C VAL A 127 5.99 -2.20 5.85
N GLU A 128 4.92 -1.42 6.01
CA GLU A 128 3.55 -1.89 5.74
C GLU A 128 3.36 -2.25 4.26
N HIS A 129 3.76 -1.36 3.35
CA HIS A 129 3.74 -1.65 1.91
C HIS A 129 4.56 -2.91 1.60
N SER A 130 5.78 -3.05 2.16
CA SER A 130 6.62 -4.23 1.90
C SER A 130 5.98 -5.53 2.41
N ALA A 131 5.40 -5.50 3.61
CA ALA A 131 4.75 -6.65 4.25
C ALA A 131 3.48 -7.07 3.51
N THR A 132 2.77 -6.13 2.90
CA THR A 132 1.54 -6.38 2.15
C THR A 132 1.79 -6.62 0.66
N ASN A 133 2.96 -6.24 0.14
CA ASN A 133 3.31 -6.38 -1.27
C ASN A 133 4.17 -7.61 -1.57
N PHE A 134 5.36 -7.73 -0.98
CA PHE A 134 6.34 -8.75 -1.42
C PHE A 134 5.93 -10.21 -1.19
N PRO A 135 5.15 -10.57 -0.16
CA PRO A 135 4.64 -11.94 0.00
C PRO A 135 3.56 -12.34 -1.02
N GLN A 136 3.01 -11.40 -1.80
CA GLN A 136 1.90 -11.67 -2.71
C GLN A 136 2.19 -12.85 -3.66
N TYR A 137 3.39 -12.95 -4.22
CA TYR A 137 3.70 -14.07 -5.10
C TYR A 137 3.59 -15.41 -4.36
N GLU A 138 4.14 -15.52 -3.15
CA GLU A 138 4.08 -16.77 -2.38
C GLU A 138 2.66 -17.12 -1.94
N GLN A 139 1.84 -16.11 -1.62
CA GLN A 139 0.46 -16.28 -1.16
C GLN A 139 -0.52 -16.60 -2.31
N TYR A 140 -0.38 -15.90 -3.44
CA TYR A 140 -1.33 -15.94 -4.56
C TYR A 140 -0.87 -16.82 -5.73
N ALA A 141 0.41 -17.22 -5.83
CA ALA A 141 0.87 -18.05 -6.95
C ALA A 141 0.34 -19.49 -6.93
N PHE A 142 -0.27 -19.91 -5.81
CA PHE A 142 -1.21 -21.02 -5.79
C PHE A 142 -2.63 -20.45 -5.57
N PRO A 143 -3.35 -20.06 -6.63
CA PRO A 143 -4.63 -19.37 -6.53
C PRO A 143 -5.67 -20.05 -5.62
N PRO A 144 -5.75 -21.39 -5.49
CA PRO A 144 -6.66 -22.01 -4.54
C PRO A 144 -6.40 -21.63 -3.07
N ASN A 145 -5.16 -21.33 -2.67
CA ASN A 145 -4.83 -20.95 -1.30
C ASN A 145 -5.32 -19.54 -0.95
N PHE A 146 -5.14 -18.58 -1.86
CA PHE A 146 -5.52 -17.18 -1.63
C PHE A 146 -6.24 -16.61 -2.86
N ALA A 147 -7.42 -17.14 -3.12
CA ALA A 147 -8.17 -16.89 -4.35
C ALA A 147 -8.62 -15.43 -4.49
N ALA A 148 -8.05 -14.70 -5.45
CA ALA A 148 -8.52 -13.37 -5.85
C ALA A 148 -9.84 -13.43 -6.64
N LEU A 149 -10.09 -14.52 -7.36
CA LEU A 149 -11.32 -14.77 -8.10
C LEU A 149 -11.87 -16.14 -7.72
N LEU A 150 -13.19 -16.24 -7.65
CA LEU A 150 -13.96 -17.47 -7.70
C LEU A 150 -15.15 -17.22 -8.64
N HIS A 151 -15.76 -18.28 -9.16
CA HIS A 151 -16.99 -18.20 -9.94
C HIS A 151 -18.19 -18.57 -9.05
N GLY A 152 -19.39 -18.16 -9.46
CA GLY A 152 -20.62 -18.39 -8.70
C GLY A 152 -20.94 -17.29 -7.68
N GLN A 153 -21.95 -17.54 -6.86
CA GLN A 153 -22.36 -16.66 -5.75
C GLN A 153 -22.14 -17.37 -4.41
N PRO A 154 -21.81 -16.66 -3.32
CA PRO A 154 -21.48 -17.29 -2.04
C PRO A 154 -22.67 -17.97 -1.37
N GLU A 155 -23.89 -17.56 -1.74
CA GLU A 155 -25.16 -18.04 -1.17
C GLU A 155 -25.67 -19.34 -1.82
N ASP A 156 -24.94 -19.86 -2.82
CA ASP A 156 -25.34 -21.08 -3.52
C ASP A 156 -24.95 -22.33 -2.73
N GLU A 157 -25.90 -22.90 -1.99
CA GLU A 157 -25.71 -24.11 -1.17
C GLU A 157 -25.33 -25.36 -1.99
N MET A 158 -25.52 -25.31 -3.31
CA MET A 158 -25.18 -26.39 -4.26
C MET A 158 -23.95 -26.06 -5.12
N ALA A 159 -23.13 -25.08 -4.73
CA ALA A 159 -21.95 -24.69 -5.46
C ALA A 159 -20.98 -25.88 -5.64
N ASP A 160 -20.78 -26.30 -6.89
CA ASP A 160 -19.72 -27.22 -7.26
C ASP A 160 -18.36 -26.51 -7.09
N LEU A 161 -17.49 -27.09 -6.26
CA LEU A 161 -16.18 -26.55 -5.96
C LEU A 161 -15.36 -26.40 -7.24
N ASP A 162 -15.34 -27.40 -8.11
CA ASP A 162 -14.54 -27.37 -9.33
C ASP A 162 -15.04 -26.30 -10.31
N ALA A 163 -16.37 -26.11 -10.39
CA ALA A 163 -16.98 -25.05 -11.18
C ALA A 163 -16.75 -23.64 -10.60
N SER A 164 -16.52 -23.54 -9.29
CA SER A 164 -16.24 -22.27 -8.61
C SER A 164 -14.77 -21.83 -8.71
N MET A 165 -13.88 -22.75 -9.07
CA MET A 165 -12.45 -22.46 -9.19
C MET A 165 -12.14 -21.62 -10.45
N PRO A 166 -11.15 -20.72 -10.38
CA PRO A 166 -10.70 -20.00 -11.56
C PRO A 166 -10.22 -20.96 -12.66
N SER A 167 -10.50 -20.61 -13.90
CA SER A 167 -9.96 -21.33 -15.04
C SER A 167 -8.42 -21.26 -15.08
N ARG A 168 -7.80 -22.18 -15.81
CA ARG A 168 -6.34 -22.16 -16.03
C ARG A 168 -5.82 -20.82 -16.54
N LYS A 169 -6.60 -20.09 -17.34
CA LYS A 169 -6.22 -18.77 -17.88
C LYS A 169 -6.24 -17.70 -16.79
N GLU A 170 -7.27 -17.69 -15.95
CA GLU A 170 -7.40 -16.74 -14.83
C GLU A 170 -6.32 -17.02 -13.78
N MET A 171 -6.10 -18.30 -13.42
CA MET A 171 -5.00 -18.69 -12.52
C MET A 171 -3.64 -18.21 -13.03
N PHE A 172 -3.36 -18.40 -14.33
CA PHE A 172 -2.11 -17.93 -14.93
C PHE A 172 -2.01 -16.39 -14.95
N SER A 173 -3.13 -15.69 -15.18
CA SER A 173 -3.20 -14.22 -15.08
C SER A 173 -2.81 -13.75 -13.68
N THR A 174 -3.40 -14.34 -12.63
CA THR A 174 -3.08 -14.05 -11.23
C THR A 174 -1.59 -14.28 -10.94
N ILE A 175 -1.03 -15.43 -11.32
CA ILE A 175 0.39 -15.72 -11.10
C ILE A 175 1.29 -14.67 -11.78
N LYS A 176 0.95 -14.30 -13.02
CA LYS A 176 1.72 -13.33 -13.80
C LYS A 176 1.69 -11.95 -13.14
N ILE A 177 0.51 -11.45 -12.75
CA ILE A 177 0.42 -10.11 -12.15
C ILE A 177 1.11 -10.06 -10.80
N MET A 178 0.94 -11.09 -9.96
CA MET A 178 1.60 -11.18 -8.65
C MET A 178 3.12 -11.21 -8.81
N LYS A 179 3.65 -11.87 -9.86
CA LYS A 179 5.09 -11.83 -10.15
C LYS A 179 5.59 -10.43 -10.51
N VAL A 180 4.78 -9.63 -11.20
CA VAL A 180 5.13 -8.26 -11.59
C VAL A 180 5.07 -7.32 -10.38
N LEU A 181 3.99 -7.39 -9.58
CA LEU A 181 3.79 -6.51 -8.42
C LEU A 181 4.85 -6.74 -7.33
N THR A 182 5.37 -7.96 -7.20
CA THR A 182 6.42 -8.31 -6.23
C THR A 182 7.84 -7.98 -6.67
N LEU A 183 8.05 -7.32 -7.81
CA LEU A 183 9.39 -6.89 -8.24
C LEU A 183 9.94 -5.83 -7.28
N VAL A 184 11.16 -6.06 -6.80
CA VAL A 184 11.91 -5.09 -5.99
C VAL A 184 12.62 -4.11 -6.93
N LEU A 185 12.09 -2.89 -7.03
CA LEU A 185 12.57 -1.85 -7.97
C LEU A 185 13.30 -0.69 -7.27
N THR A 186 13.41 -0.73 -5.95
CA THR A 186 14.00 0.33 -5.12
C THR A 186 15.01 -0.25 -4.13
N ASN A 187 15.83 0.63 -3.56
CA ASN A 187 16.75 0.27 -2.50
C ASN A 187 16.00 -0.02 -1.19
N SER A 188 16.65 -0.75 -0.29
CA SER A 188 16.13 -0.99 1.07
C SER A 188 15.96 0.30 1.88
N LEU A 189 15.08 0.24 2.88
CA LEU A 189 14.84 1.34 3.81
C LEU A 189 16.16 1.85 4.44
N GLY A 190 16.32 3.17 4.50
CA GLY A 190 17.57 3.83 4.93
C GLY A 190 18.62 4.01 3.83
N ASN A 191 18.61 3.20 2.77
CA ASN A 191 19.55 3.29 1.65
C ASN A 191 19.03 4.21 0.53
N TYR A 192 18.96 5.51 0.83
CA TYR A 192 18.44 6.51 -0.11
C TYR A 192 19.46 6.92 -1.16
N GLU A 193 18.97 7.24 -2.37
CA GLU A 193 19.82 7.78 -3.43
C GLU A 193 20.49 9.09 -3.02
N SER A 194 21.67 9.34 -3.59
CA SER A 194 22.48 10.52 -3.30
C SER A 194 21.72 11.85 -3.50
N VAL A 195 20.74 11.90 -4.39
CA VAL A 195 19.93 13.12 -4.60
C VAL A 195 19.15 13.52 -3.33
N TYR A 196 18.63 12.55 -2.57
CA TYR A 196 17.88 12.81 -1.34
C TYR A 196 18.81 13.18 -0.19
N THR A 197 19.89 12.41 0.00
CA THR A 197 20.85 12.69 1.08
C THR A 197 21.59 14.00 0.85
N ARG A 198 21.87 14.41 -0.40
CA ARG A 198 22.48 15.73 -0.69
C ARG A 198 21.61 16.91 -0.28
N ALA A 199 20.28 16.77 -0.29
CA ALA A 199 19.36 17.82 0.12
C ALA A 199 19.33 18.02 1.65
N MET A 200 19.72 17.00 2.42
CA MET A 200 19.81 17.03 3.87
C MET A 200 21.06 17.80 4.34
N ASP A 201 20.97 18.39 5.53
CA ASP A 201 22.14 18.97 6.20
C ASP A 201 23.05 17.86 6.76
N ARG A 202 24.15 18.25 7.41
CA ARG A 202 25.10 17.29 7.99
C ARG A 202 24.46 16.43 9.08
N PHE A 203 23.57 17.01 9.87
CA PHE A 203 22.91 16.29 10.97
C PHE A 203 21.97 15.21 10.42
N GLY A 204 21.09 15.56 9.48
CA GLY A 204 20.17 14.61 8.85
C GLY A 204 20.89 13.46 8.13
N LYS A 205 22.02 13.75 7.45
CA LYS A 205 22.87 12.70 6.85
C LYS A 205 23.39 11.72 7.90
N ASN A 206 23.86 12.23 9.03
CA ASN A 206 24.36 11.39 10.11
C ASN A 206 23.23 10.55 10.73
N CYS A 207 22.02 11.09 10.86
CA CYS A 207 20.85 10.32 11.33
C CYS A 207 20.49 9.17 10.38
N VAL A 208 20.47 9.42 9.07
CA VAL A 208 20.21 8.37 8.07
C VAL A 208 21.31 7.30 8.11
N ALA A 209 22.57 7.71 8.20
CA ALA A 209 23.70 6.77 8.32
C ALA A 209 23.62 5.94 9.62
N ALA A 210 23.26 6.56 10.73
CA ALA A 210 23.07 5.85 12.00
C ALA A 210 21.92 4.86 11.91
N TYR A 211 20.80 5.23 11.29
CA TYR A 211 19.68 4.31 11.04
C TYR A 211 20.10 3.10 10.18
N ASP A 212 20.86 3.35 9.12
CA ASP A 212 21.37 2.29 8.23
C ASP A 212 22.28 1.29 8.93
N MET A 213 22.96 1.71 10.00
CA MET A 213 23.82 0.85 10.83
C MET A 213 23.05 0.04 11.89
N MET A 214 21.79 0.39 12.18
CA MET A 214 20.98 -0.26 13.22
C MET A 214 20.07 -1.38 12.71
N LYS A 215 19.90 -1.51 11.39
CA LYS A 215 19.06 -2.53 10.75
C LYS A 215 19.80 -3.86 10.56
#